data_AF-A0A3D3AB46-F1
#
_entry.id   AF-A0A3D3AB46-F1
#
_cell.length_a   1.000
_cell.length_b   1.000
_cell.length_c   1.000
_cell.angle_alpha   90.00
_cell.angle_beta   90.00
_cell.angle_gamma   90.00
#
_symmetry.space_group_name_H-M   'P 1'
#
loop_
_entity.id
_entity.type
_entity.pdbx_description
1 polymer ?
#
loop_
_entity_poly.entity_id
_entity_poly.type
_entity_poly.pdbx_seq_one_letter_code
_entity_poly.pdbx_strand_id
1 'polypeptide(L)' 'VNSHVLGDFAKADADWLADFLKALADHAPLLAAGDDATYQTRVVEAMHPPEQAEQEDENGI' A
#
# COMPACT_ATOMS: atom_id res chain seq x y z
N VAL A 1 7.08 -11.59 -28.88
CA VAL A 1 6.32 -11.24 -27.66
C VAL A 1 7.28 -11.35 -26.49
N ASN A 2 7.48 -10.26 -25.75
CA ASN A 2 8.75 -9.93 -25.10
C ASN A 2 8.88 -10.49 -23.67
N SER A 3 10.10 -10.92 -23.31
CA SER A 3 10.50 -11.48 -22.00
C SER A 3 10.24 -10.60 -20.77
N HIS A 4 9.78 -9.34 -20.92
CA HIS A 4 9.64 -8.39 -19.82
C HIS A 4 8.65 -8.79 -18.74
N VAL A 5 7.67 -9.66 -19.03
CA VAL A 5 6.69 -10.16 -18.04
C VAL A 5 7.16 -11.40 -17.29
N LEU A 6 8.21 -12.07 -17.78
CA LEU A 6 8.77 -13.28 -17.16
C LEU A 6 10.08 -13.01 -16.43
N GLY A 7 10.59 -11.77 -16.49
CA GLY A 7 11.76 -11.33 -15.72
C GLY A 7 11.35 -10.85 -14.32
N ASP A 8 12.32 -10.85 -13.41
CA ASP A 8 12.15 -10.28 -12.08
C ASP A 8 11.97 -8.75 -12.14
N PHE A 9 11.41 -8.19 -11.08
CA PHE A 9 11.33 -6.74 -10.89
C PHE A 9 12.73 -6.11 -10.81
N ALA A 10 12.82 -4.82 -11.15
CA ALA A 10 14.09 -4.11 -11.04
C ALA A 10 14.50 -3.97 -9.58
N LYS A 11 15.81 -3.97 -9.31
CA LYS A 11 16.33 -3.84 -7.94
C LYS A 11 15.84 -2.55 -7.24
N ALA A 12 15.63 -1.47 -8.00
CA ALA A 12 15.11 -0.21 -7.48
C ALA A 12 13.67 -0.32 -6.94
N ASP A 13 12.93 -1.35 -7.34
CA ASP A 13 11.54 -1.55 -6.91
C ASP A 13 11.43 -2.36 -5.62
N ALA A 14 12.48 -3.07 -5.23
CA ALA A 14 12.47 -3.95 -4.06
C ALA A 14 12.11 -3.20 -2.76
N ASP A 15 12.47 -1.92 -2.67
CA ASP A 15 12.27 -1.08 -1.49
C ASP A 15 10.79 -0.69 -1.27
N TRP A 16 9.95 -0.70 -2.32
CA TRP A 16 8.54 -0.30 -2.23
C TRP A 16 7.54 -1.40 -2.64
N LEU A 17 7.98 -2.37 -3.44
CA LEU A 17 7.10 -3.37 -4.04
C LEU A 17 6.45 -4.30 -3.02
N ALA A 18 7.18 -4.72 -1.98
CA ALA A 18 6.64 -5.61 -0.95
C ALA A 18 5.51 -4.94 -0.17
N ASP A 19 5.68 -3.67 0.21
CA ASP A 19 4.68 -2.89 0.93
C ASP A 19 3.45 -2.63 0.05
N PHE A 20 3.68 -2.34 -1.24
CA PHE A 20 2.57 -2.19 -2.18
C PHE A 20 1.75 -3.47 -2.35
N LEU A 21 2.42 -4.62 -2.57
CA LEU A 21 1.73 -5.91 -2.69
C LEU A 21 0.99 -6.28 -1.40
N LYS A 22 1.56 -5.93 -0.24
CA LYS A 22 0.90 -6.10 1.06
C LYS A 22 -0.36 -5.24 1.17
N ALA A 23 -0.29 -3.96 0.82
CA ALA A 23 -1.45 -3.06 0.85
C ALA A 23 -2.59 -3.56 -0.07
N LEU A 24 -2.27 -4.05 -1.26
CA LEU A 24 -3.25 -4.64 -2.17
C LEU A 24 -3.90 -5.89 -1.55
N ALA A 25 -3.10 -6.78 -0.96
CA ALA A 25 -3.58 -8.02 -0.37
C ALA A 25 -4.47 -7.78 0.87
N ASP A 26 -4.05 -6.88 1.76
CA ASP A 26 -4.77 -6.56 2.99
C ASP A 26 -6.15 -5.92 2.71
N HIS A 27 -6.28 -5.21 1.57
CA HIS A 27 -7.53 -4.54 1.18
C HIS A 27 -8.34 -5.29 0.11
N ALA A 28 -7.86 -6.41 -0.41
CA ALA A 28 -8.56 -7.24 -1.41
C ALA A 28 -10.03 -7.61 -1.06
N PRO A 29 -10.44 -7.78 0.21
CA PRO A 29 -11.85 -7.99 0.55
C PRO A 29 -12.80 -6.88 0.07
N LEU A 30 -12.32 -5.64 -0.04
CA LEU A 30 -13.13 -4.52 -0.54
C LEU A 30 -13.46 -4.68 -2.02
N LEU A 31 -12.52 -5.19 -2.82
CA LEU A 31 -12.77 -5.54 -4.23
C LEU A 31 -13.82 -6.65 -4.35
N ALA A 32 -13.75 -7.67 -3.47
CA ALA A 32 -14.74 -8.75 -3.45
C ALA A 32 -16.14 -8.25 -3.07
N ALA A 33 -16.23 -7.16 -2.29
CA ALA A 33 -17.48 -6.50 -1.93
C ALA A 33 -18.01 -5.53 -3.01
N GLY A 34 -17.18 -5.18 -4.01
CA GLY A 34 -17.51 -4.18 -5.04
C GLY A 34 -17.25 -2.73 -4.61
N ASP A 35 -16.51 -2.52 -3.52
CA ASP A 35 -16.21 -1.20 -2.93
C ASP A 35 -14.94 -0.59 -3.53
N ASP A 36 -14.89 -0.46 -4.86
CA ASP A 36 -13.68 -0.08 -5.62
C ASP A 36 -13.08 1.27 -5.20
N ALA A 37 -13.94 2.27 -4.96
CA ALA A 37 -13.51 3.61 -4.55
C ALA A 37 -12.86 3.59 -3.15
N THR A 38 -13.42 2.82 -2.23
CA THR A 38 -12.86 2.65 -0.88
C THR A 38 -11.55 1.87 -0.94
N TYR A 39 -11.49 0.80 -1.73
CA TYR A 39 -10.26 0.04 -1.95
C TYR A 39 -9.10 0.94 -2.39
N GLN A 40 -9.32 1.75 -3.43
CA GLN A 40 -8.28 2.63 -3.96
C GLN A 40 -7.77 3.62 -2.90
N THR A 41 -8.68 4.27 -2.16
CA THR A 41 -8.30 5.20 -1.09
C THR A 41 -7.45 4.51 -0.02
N ARG A 42 -7.86 3.32 0.44
CA ARG A 42 -7.13 2.58 1.48
C ARG A 42 -5.73 2.16 1.05
N VAL A 43 -5.58 1.71 -0.20
CA VAL A 43 -4.25 1.35 -0.74
C VAL A 43 -3.33 2.58 -0.79
N VAL A 44 -3.84 3.75 -1.20
CA VAL A 44 -3.05 4.98 -1.22
C VAL A 44 -2.66 5.41 0.20
N GLU A 45 -3.58 5.36 1.15
CA GLU A 45 -3.31 5.66 2.56
C GLU A 45 -2.24 4.72 3.15
N ALA A 46 -2.29 3.42 2.83
CA ALA A 46 -1.31 2.44 3.29
C ALA A 46 0.10 2.68 2.73
N MET A 47 0.21 3.21 1.50
CA MET A 47 1.50 3.56 0.88
C MET A 47 2.03 4.93 1.32
N HIS A 48 1.15 5.79 1.84
CA HIS A 48 1.48 7.14 2.28
C HIS A 48 0.91 7.40 3.68
N PRO A 49 1.39 6.67 4.72
CA PRO A 49 0.95 6.93 6.07
C PRO A 49 1.25 8.39 6.45
N PRO A 50 0.30 9.13 7.04
CA PRO A 50 0.51 10.52 7.38
C PRO A 50 1.65 10.63 8.40
N GLU A 51 2.58 11.54 8.13
CA GLU A 51 3.82 11.81 8.89
C GLU A 51 3.57 12.38 10.32
N GLN A 52 2.37 12.23 10.88
CA GLN A 52 1.91 12.92 12.10
C GLN A 52 1.08 12.03 13.05
N ALA A 53 1.44 10.76 13.22
CA ALA A 53 0.91 9.94 14.31
C ALA A 53 1.86 9.83 15.52
N GLU A 54 2.91 10.65 15.60
CA GLU A 54 3.87 10.67 16.72
C GLU A 54 3.81 11.92 17.62
N GLN A 55 2.78 12.76 17.52
CA GLN A 55 2.63 13.91 18.43
C GLN A 55 1.21 14.02 18.95
N GLU A 56 0.77 13.09 19.80
CA GLU A 56 -0.39 13.31 20.67
C GLU A 56 -0.45 12.36 21.88
N ASP A 57 0.70 12.02 22.49
CA ASP A 57 0.75 11.27 23.77
C ASP A 57 1.72 11.88 24.81
N GLU A 58 2.13 13.16 24.68
CA GLU A 58 3.08 13.77 25.64
C GLU A 58 2.62 15.03 26.40
N ASN A 59 1.42 15.58 26.17
CA ASN A 59 0.92 16.66 27.02
C ASN A 59 -0.30 16.22 27.83
N GLY A 60 -0.01 15.38 28.83
CA GLY A 60 -0.85 15.25 30.02
C GLY A 60 -0.72 16.49 30.92
N ILE A 61 -1.86 16.84 31.54
CA ILE A 61 -2.20 17.93 32.47
C ILE A 61 -3.01 19.06 31.82
#